data_AF-A0A372NP37-F1
#
_entry.id   AF-A0A372NP37-F1
#
_cell.length_a   1.000
_cell.length_b   1.000
_cell.length_c   1.000
_cell.angle_alpha   90.00
_cell.angle_beta   90.00
_cell.angle_gamma   90.00
#
_symmetry.space_group_name_H-M   'P 1'
#
loop_
_entity.id
_entity.type
_entity.pdbx_description
1 polymer ?
#
loop_
_entity_poly.entity_id
_entity_poly.type
_entity_poly.pdbx_seq_one_letter_code
_entity_poly.pdbx_strand_id
1 'polypeptide(L)'
;MKKQYIFFSLLIAIGVIAISSFKSVNKSAPANCMMAVTYSEMAMIQFKKAYKAKTIEAAQPFIKKGMEQVQQASAYAVQCDCTQSESNALTAYGFGKKALDATELEKMKPEAKKAMDLSITAMAAAQRCDK
;
A
#
# COMPACT_ATOMS: atom_id res chain seq x y z
N MET A 1 44.46 -44.86 -14.63
CA MET A 1 45.60 -43.95 -14.90
C MET A 1 45.53 -43.48 -16.35
N LYS A 2 45.76 -42.17 -16.60
CA LYS A 2 45.74 -41.45 -17.89
C LYS A 2 44.32 -41.26 -18.47
N LYS A 3 43.84 -40.08 -18.86
CA LYS A 3 44.52 -38.90 -19.41
C LYS A 3 43.66 -37.65 -19.13
N GLN A 4 44.34 -36.60 -18.69
CA GLN A 4 43.80 -35.27 -18.42
C GLN A 4 44.00 -34.35 -19.64
N TYR A 5 43.03 -33.44 -19.82
CA TYR A 5 43.09 -32.11 -20.44
C TYR A 5 43.95 -31.89 -21.69
N ILE A 6 43.31 -31.86 -22.87
CA ILE A 6 43.65 -30.92 -23.96
C ILE A 6 42.35 -30.69 -24.74
N PHE A 7 41.78 -29.49 -24.69
CA PHE A 7 41.15 -28.75 -25.80
C PHE A 7 40.54 -27.47 -25.22
N PHE A 8 41.46 -26.61 -24.80
CA PHE A 8 41.24 -25.17 -24.70
C PHE A 8 41.10 -24.61 -26.11
N SER A 9 40.35 -23.52 -26.26
CA SER A 9 40.15 -22.71 -27.48
C SER A 9 39.19 -23.39 -28.48
N LEU A 10 38.12 -22.77 -28.96
CA LEU A 10 38.13 -21.49 -29.65
C LEU A 10 36.67 -21.06 -29.98
N LEU A 11 36.32 -19.84 -29.54
CA LEU A 11 35.56 -18.80 -30.25
C LEU A 11 34.13 -19.05 -30.82
N ILE A 12 33.23 -18.22 -30.28
CA ILE A 12 32.31 -17.32 -31.01
C ILE A 12 31.22 -17.99 -31.87
N ALA A 13 30.00 -17.96 -31.35
CA ALA A 13 28.83 -17.68 -32.17
C ALA A 13 27.89 -16.73 -31.41
N ILE A 14 27.86 -15.51 -31.91
CA ILE A 14 26.92 -14.44 -31.58
C ILE A 14 25.51 -14.93 -31.90
N GLY A 15 24.64 -14.95 -30.89
CA GLY A 15 23.21 -15.20 -31.03
C GLY A 15 22.42 -14.08 -30.38
N VAL A 16 22.45 -12.89 -30.99
CA VAL A 16 21.50 -11.82 -30.71
C VAL A 16 20.13 -12.31 -31.14
N ILE A 17 19.27 -12.66 -30.19
CA ILE A 17 17.83 -12.65 -30.41
C ILE A 17 17.20 -11.86 -29.26
N ALA A 18 17.14 -10.55 -29.47
CA ALA A 18 16.21 -9.68 -28.80
C ALA A 18 14.79 -10.10 -29.22
N ILE A 19 14.08 -10.80 -28.34
CA ILE A 19 12.61 -10.89 -28.43
C ILE A 19 12.05 -9.91 -27.40
N SER A 20 12.13 -8.64 -27.76
CA SER A 20 11.21 -7.62 -27.27
C SER A 20 9.84 -7.99 -27.78
N SER A 21 8.96 -8.53 -26.94
CA SER A 21 7.56 -8.71 -27.29
C SER A 21 6.68 -8.61 -26.05
N PHE A 22 6.15 -7.39 -25.92
CA PHE A 22 4.88 -7.05 -25.32
C PHE A 22 4.73 -7.37 -23.83
N LYS A 23 5.09 -6.37 -23.02
CA LYS A 23 4.26 -6.07 -21.84
C LYS A 23 2.82 -5.96 -22.35
N SER A 24 1.98 -6.93 -22.02
CA SER A 24 0.53 -6.76 -22.08
C SER A 24 0.19 -5.59 -21.16
N VAL A 25 0.17 -4.38 -21.73
CA VAL A 25 -0.63 -3.30 -21.21
C VAL A 25 -2.06 -3.76 -21.46
N ASN A 26 -2.57 -4.57 -20.55
CA ASN A 26 -4.00 -4.55 -20.27
C ASN A 26 -4.26 -3.08 -19.94
N LYS A 27 -4.78 -2.32 -20.92
CA LYS A 27 -5.51 -1.12 -20.60
C LYS A 27 -6.69 -1.62 -19.77
N SER A 28 -6.51 -1.68 -18.46
CA SER A 28 -7.62 -1.83 -17.54
C SER A 28 -8.66 -0.80 -17.97
N ALA A 29 -9.94 -1.19 -17.96
CA ALA A 29 -11.02 -0.22 -17.98
C ALA A 29 -10.65 0.97 -17.07
N PRO A 30 -11.01 2.22 -17.40
CA PRO A 30 -10.67 3.40 -16.59
C PRO A 30 -10.94 3.05 -15.14
N ALA A 31 -9.85 2.88 -14.40
CA ALA A 31 -9.94 2.13 -13.19
C ALA A 31 -10.43 3.12 -12.15
N ASN A 32 -11.73 3.05 -11.90
CA ASN A 32 -12.43 3.98 -11.05
C ASN A 32 -11.85 3.86 -9.63
N CYS A 33 -10.98 4.82 -9.28
CA CYS A 33 -10.32 4.86 -7.98
C CYS A 33 -11.26 5.42 -6.90
N MET A 34 -12.51 5.76 -7.22
CA MET A 34 -13.48 6.31 -6.26
C MET A 34 -13.66 5.41 -5.05
N MET A 35 -13.61 4.08 -5.20
CA MET A 35 -13.68 3.18 -4.05
C MET A 35 -12.48 3.35 -3.11
N ALA A 36 -11.27 3.53 -3.65
CA ALA A 36 -10.08 3.83 -2.86
C ALA A 36 -10.20 5.19 -2.16
N VAL A 37 -10.78 6.20 -2.82
CA VAL A 37 -11.10 7.52 -2.23
C VAL A 37 -12.05 7.35 -1.05
N THR A 38 -13.21 6.71 -1.27
CA THR A 38 -14.25 6.51 -0.25
C THR A 38 -13.70 5.77 0.96
N TYR A 39 -13.00 4.66 0.77
CA TYR A 39 -12.45 3.90 1.89
C TYR A 39 -11.35 4.66 2.65
N SER A 40 -10.53 5.46 1.94
CA SER A 40 -9.54 6.33 2.58
C SER A 40 -10.20 7.43 3.43
N GLU A 41 -11.30 8.02 2.93
CA GLU A 41 -12.07 9.01 3.68
C GLU A 41 -12.71 8.41 4.93
N MET A 42 -13.35 7.24 4.79
CA MET A 42 -13.93 6.51 5.91
C MET A 42 -12.87 6.22 6.98
N ALA A 43 -11.69 5.73 6.56
CA ALA A 43 -10.58 5.47 7.46
C ALA A 43 -10.11 6.72 8.20
N MET A 44 -9.94 7.84 7.48
CA MET A 44 -9.59 9.14 8.07
C MET A 44 -10.59 9.52 9.17
N ILE A 45 -11.90 9.35 8.93
CA ILE A 45 -12.93 9.63 9.92
C ILE A 45 -12.78 8.74 11.16
N GLN A 46 -12.51 7.45 10.99
CA GLN A 46 -12.32 6.53 12.12
C GLN A 46 -11.06 6.87 12.91
N PHE A 47 -9.91 7.08 12.25
CA PHE A 47 -8.68 7.47 12.93
C PHE A 47 -8.82 8.84 13.62
N LYS A 48 -9.59 9.78 13.06
CA LYS A 48 -9.93 11.04 13.71
C LYS A 48 -10.75 10.83 14.99
N LYS A 49 -11.70 9.90 14.98
CA LYS A 49 -12.46 9.53 16.19
C LYS A 49 -11.56 8.89 17.24
N ALA A 50 -10.68 7.97 16.84
CA ALA A 50 -9.69 7.36 17.72
C ALA A 50 -8.75 8.41 18.35
N TYR A 51 -8.22 9.35 17.55
CA TYR A 51 -7.36 10.43 18.03
C TYR A 51 -8.06 11.33 19.06
N LYS A 52 -9.36 11.58 18.89
CA LYS A 52 -10.18 12.39 19.81
C LYS A 52 -10.70 11.63 21.03
N ALA A 53 -10.51 10.32 21.10
CA ALA A 53 -10.99 9.52 22.21
C ALA A 53 -10.30 9.91 23.53
N LYS A 54 -11.04 9.74 24.63
CA LYS A 54 -10.57 10.06 25.99
C LYS A 54 -9.96 8.87 26.72
N THR A 55 -10.19 7.64 26.24
CA THR A 55 -9.61 6.40 26.77
C THR A 55 -9.21 5.48 25.61
N ILE A 56 -8.36 4.50 25.90
CA ILE A 56 -7.91 3.52 24.90
C ILE A 56 -9.08 2.64 24.45
N GLU A 57 -9.90 2.19 25.40
CA GLU A 57 -11.05 1.31 25.17
C GLU A 57 -12.04 1.97 24.20
N ALA A 58 -12.26 3.28 24.35
CA ALA A 58 -13.11 4.05 23.45
C ALA A 58 -12.48 4.25 22.06
N ALA A 59 -11.14 4.26 21.95
CA ALA A 59 -10.43 4.45 20.69
C ALA A 59 -10.31 3.16 19.87
N GLN A 60 -10.09 2.01 20.52
CA GLN A 60 -9.85 0.71 19.90
C GLN A 60 -10.85 0.31 18.79
N PRO A 61 -12.18 0.41 18.96
CA PRO A 61 -13.11 0.05 17.90
C PRO A 61 -12.93 0.92 16.66
N PHE A 62 -12.64 2.22 16.83
CA PHE A 62 -12.38 3.12 15.73
C PHE A 62 -11.03 2.82 15.05
N ILE A 63 -9.98 2.49 15.81
CA ILE A 63 -8.69 2.09 15.23
C ILE A 63 -8.85 0.83 14.37
N LYS A 64 -9.50 -0.22 14.90
CA LYS A 64 -9.77 -1.46 14.16
C LYS A 64 -10.55 -1.19 12.88
N LYS A 65 -11.62 -0.39 12.97
CA LYS A 65 -12.43 -0.03 11.79
C LYS A 65 -11.64 0.77 10.76
N GLY A 66 -10.81 1.72 11.21
CA GLY A 66 -9.93 2.49 10.34
C GLY A 66 -8.92 1.61 9.62
N MET A 67 -8.33 0.63 10.32
CA MET A 67 -7.41 -0.36 9.75
C MET A 67 -8.06 -1.21 8.66
N GLU A 68 -9.27 -1.74 8.91
CA GLU A 68 -10.05 -2.46 7.89
C GLU A 68 -10.27 -1.60 6.64
N GLN A 69 -10.60 -0.32 6.84
CA GLN A 69 -10.92 0.60 5.75
C GLN A 69 -9.68 0.99 4.94
N VAL A 70 -8.51 1.23 5.54
CA VAL A 70 -7.29 1.46 4.75
C VAL A 70 -6.81 0.19 4.04
N GLN A 71 -7.11 -1.00 4.59
CA GLN A 71 -6.84 -2.25 3.88
C GLN A 71 -7.72 -2.37 2.63
N GLN A 72 -9.01 -2.02 2.72
CA GLN A 72 -9.89 -1.93 1.54
C GLN A 72 -9.40 -0.86 0.56
N ALA A 73 -9.03 0.33 1.05
CA ALA A 73 -8.52 1.40 0.21
C ALA A 73 -7.27 0.97 -0.58
N SER A 74 -6.34 0.26 0.07
CA SER A 74 -5.16 -0.33 -0.59
C SER A 74 -5.56 -1.33 -1.67
N ALA A 75 -6.49 -2.26 -1.37
CA ALA A 75 -6.94 -3.25 -2.34
C ALA A 75 -7.59 -2.62 -3.59
N TYR A 76 -8.40 -1.57 -3.40
CA TYR A 76 -8.98 -0.84 -4.53
C TYR A 76 -7.96 0.04 -5.26
N ALA A 77 -6.96 0.59 -4.55
CA ALA A 77 -5.87 1.32 -5.17
C ALA A 77 -5.04 0.43 -6.11
N VAL A 78 -4.82 -0.83 -5.76
CA VAL A 78 -4.19 -1.83 -6.65
C VAL A 78 -5.05 -2.07 -7.89
N GLN A 79 -6.36 -2.24 -7.72
CA GLN A 79 -7.29 -2.44 -8.84
C GLN A 79 -7.27 -1.27 -9.83
N CYS A 80 -6.94 -0.07 -9.35
CA CYS A 80 -6.82 1.13 -10.18
C CYS A 80 -5.41 1.61 -10.48
N ASP A 81 -4.41 0.74 -10.31
CA ASP A 81 -2.99 1.02 -10.63
C ASP A 81 -2.47 2.32 -9.97
N CYS A 82 -2.97 2.62 -8.77
CA CYS A 82 -2.63 3.83 -8.02
C CYS A 82 -1.65 3.52 -6.88
N THR A 83 -0.40 3.19 -7.23
CA THR A 83 0.65 2.76 -6.28
C THR A 83 0.87 3.75 -5.12
N GLN A 84 0.76 5.05 -5.38
CA GLN A 84 0.92 6.06 -4.32
C GLN A 84 -0.21 5.97 -3.29
N SER A 85 -1.45 5.75 -3.72
CA SER A 85 -2.58 5.56 -2.79
C SER A 85 -2.40 4.28 -1.98
N GLU A 86 -2.06 3.18 -2.66
CA GLU A 86 -1.80 1.88 -2.04
C GLU A 86 -0.74 1.99 -0.93
N SER A 87 0.42 2.56 -1.24
CA SER A 87 1.53 2.70 -0.30
C SER A 87 1.17 3.53 0.93
N ASN A 88 0.46 4.65 0.74
CA ASN A 88 0.01 5.46 1.86
C ASN A 88 -1.04 4.76 2.71
N ALA A 89 -1.97 4.01 2.10
CA ALA A 89 -2.98 3.24 2.81
C ALA A 89 -2.36 2.10 3.63
N LEU A 90 -1.39 1.37 3.08
CA LEU A 90 -0.65 0.34 3.82
C LEU A 90 0.20 0.93 4.94
N THR A 91 0.81 2.10 4.72
CA THR A 91 1.55 2.81 5.77
C THR A 91 0.61 3.27 6.88
N ALA A 92 -0.59 3.76 6.53
CA ALA A 92 -1.63 4.11 7.50
C ALA A 92 -2.07 2.89 8.31
N TYR A 93 -2.18 1.70 7.69
CA TYR A 93 -2.46 0.45 8.40
C TYR A 93 -1.38 0.16 9.44
N GLY A 94 -0.10 0.29 9.08
CA GLY A 94 1.02 0.10 10.00
C GLY A 94 0.97 1.02 11.21
N PHE A 95 0.64 2.30 11.01
CA PHE A 95 0.43 3.25 12.10
C PHE A 95 -0.83 2.94 12.93
N GLY A 96 -1.92 2.49 12.28
CA GLY A 96 -3.12 2.00 12.97
C GLY A 96 -2.81 0.81 13.87
N LYS A 97 -1.98 -0.14 13.42
CA LYS A 97 -1.55 -1.30 14.21
C LYS A 97 -0.72 -0.86 15.44
N LYS A 98 0.24 0.05 15.26
CA LYS A 98 1.00 0.64 16.36
C LYS A 98 0.11 1.35 17.37
N ALA A 99 -0.91 2.09 16.90
CA ALA A 99 -1.90 2.72 17.76
C ALA A 99 -2.72 1.67 18.53
N LEU A 100 -3.13 0.58 17.87
CA LEU A 100 -3.90 -0.49 18.50
C LEU A 100 -3.12 -1.23 19.59
N ASP A 101 -1.82 -1.39 19.40
CA ASP A 101 -0.92 -2.10 20.32
C ASP A 101 -0.41 -1.20 21.46
N ALA A 102 -0.71 0.10 21.43
CA ALA A 102 -0.32 1.02 22.48
C ALA A 102 -1.13 0.80 23.77
N THR A 103 -0.43 0.77 24.91
CA THR A 103 -1.02 0.59 26.25
C THR A 103 -1.31 1.90 26.97
N GLU A 104 -0.94 3.04 26.38
CA GLU A 104 -1.11 4.39 26.94
C GLU A 104 -1.70 5.32 25.88
N LEU A 105 -2.60 6.22 26.28
CA LEU A 105 -3.31 7.11 25.35
C LEU A 105 -2.36 8.08 24.65
N GLU A 106 -1.31 8.49 25.35
CA GLU A 106 -0.25 9.43 24.96
C GLU A 106 0.64 8.83 23.87
N LYS A 107 0.78 7.50 23.84
CA LYS A 107 1.46 6.75 22.78
C LYS A 107 0.53 6.41 21.62
N MET A 108 -0.74 6.11 21.93
CA MET A 108 -1.76 5.77 20.95
C MET A 108 -2.12 6.94 20.03
N LYS A 109 -2.34 8.14 20.60
CA LYS A 109 -2.82 9.31 19.87
C LYS A 109 -1.91 9.76 18.73
N PRO A 110 -0.57 9.90 18.91
CA PRO A 110 0.33 10.26 17.82
C PRO A 110 0.30 9.25 16.66
N GLU A 111 0.23 7.96 16.96
CA GLU A 111 0.18 6.91 15.93
C GLU A 111 -1.17 6.92 15.18
N ALA A 112 -2.28 7.09 15.90
CA ALA A 112 -3.60 7.28 15.28
C ALA A 112 -3.66 8.54 14.41
N LYS A 113 -3.00 9.63 14.82
CA LYS A 113 -2.88 10.88 14.05
C LYS A 113 -2.11 10.66 12.75
N LYS A 114 -0.98 9.93 12.79
CA LYS A 114 -0.22 9.58 11.58
C LYS A 114 -1.05 8.72 10.63
N ALA A 115 -1.79 7.74 11.15
CA ALA A 115 -2.70 6.92 10.35
C ALA A 115 -3.80 7.78 9.67
N MET A 116 -4.37 8.75 10.38
CA MET A 116 -5.32 9.72 9.84
C MET A 116 -4.72 10.55 8.71
N ASP A 117 -3.52 11.11 8.89
CA ASP A 117 -2.87 11.97 7.91
C ASP A 117 -2.48 11.20 6.63
N LEU A 118 -2.01 9.96 6.80
CA LEU A 118 -1.73 9.07 5.68
C LEU A 118 -3.00 8.64 4.95
N SER A 119 -4.13 8.49 5.65
CA SER A 119 -5.43 8.26 5.01
C SER A 119 -5.85 9.45 4.13
N ILE A 120 -5.61 10.69 4.57
CA ILE A 120 -5.82 11.90 3.74
C ILE A 120 -4.91 11.88 2.52
N THR A 121 -3.63 11.49 2.70
CA THR A 121 -2.65 11.42 1.61
C THR A 121 -3.02 10.34 0.60
N ALA A 122 -3.47 9.18 1.06
CA ALA A 122 -3.97 8.09 0.20
C ALA A 122 -5.20 8.52 -0.60
N MET A 123 -6.17 9.16 0.06
CA MET A 123 -7.36 9.73 -0.58
C MET A 123 -7.00 10.70 -1.71
N ALA A 124 -6.13 11.68 -1.42
CA ALA A 124 -5.69 12.68 -2.39
C ALA A 124 -4.84 12.06 -3.52
N ALA A 125 -4.14 10.96 -3.27
CA ALA A 125 -3.44 10.21 -4.32
C ALA A 125 -4.45 9.47 -5.22
N ALA A 126 -5.43 8.77 -4.64
CA ALA A 126 -6.48 8.08 -5.37
C ALA A 126 -7.29 9.03 -6.26
N GLN A 127 -7.67 10.21 -5.75
CA GLN A 127 -8.35 11.25 -6.54
C GLN A 127 -7.54 11.70 -7.77
N ARG A 128 -6.21 11.72 -7.67
CA ARG A 128 -5.33 12.08 -8.80
C ARG A 128 -5.20 10.95 -9.83
N CYS A 129 -5.42 9.70 -9.41
CA CYS A 129 -5.43 8.52 -10.26
C CYS A 129 -6.80 8.32 -10.93
N ASP A 130 -7.88 8.80 -10.31
CA ASP A 130 -9.25 8.79 -10.84
C ASP A 130 -9.43 9.85 -11.96
N LYS A 131 -8.83 9.60 -13.13
CA LYS A 131 -8.88 10.50 -14.30
C LYS A 131 -9.86 10.04 -15.36
#